data_AF-A0A938MUV6-F1
#
_entry.id   AF-A0A938MUV6-F1
#
_cell.length_a   1.000
_cell.length_b   1.000
_cell.length_c   1.000
_cell.angle_alpha   90.00
_cell.angle_beta   90.00
_cell.angle_gamma   90.00
#
_symmetry.space_group_name_H-M   'P 1'
#
loop_
_entity.id
_entity.type
_entity.pdbx_description
1 polymer ?
#
loop_
_entity_poly.entity_id
_entity_poly.type
_entity_poly.pdbx_seq_one_letter_code
_entity_poly.pdbx_strand_id
1 'polypeptide(L)'
;MFARYLIVATALLGTGMFAAEQDAGTPAVSDALSIHGGSNGTVWLVQMPGVGQELRLAARQQDAISRFRDELRAEIRRANTRSFSASDEQLASLRRQQQALAVDVNRRVVALLDAEQSRRLDQLYVRLLDRRALLEPRVASRLGITPAQQIRLRELVASDSKSDTVLSVLTPSQREQYERLRGAPFEFPRPQMILQRPQ
;
A
#
# COMPACT_ATOMS: atom_id res chain seq x y z
N MET A 1 5.09 24.36 71.36
CA MET A 1 6.38 23.80 71.83
C MET A 1 6.95 22.95 70.69
N PHE A 2 8.23 23.24 70.36
CA PHE A 2 9.24 22.67 69.43
C PHE A 2 9.01 21.24 68.88
N ALA A 3 9.47 20.81 67.69
CA ALA A 3 10.61 21.18 66.82
C ALA A 3 10.29 20.73 65.36
N ARG A 4 10.55 21.54 64.30
CA ARG A 4 11.79 21.62 63.50
C ARG A 4 12.42 20.26 63.13
N TYR A 5 12.20 19.79 61.91
CA TYR A 5 13.28 19.25 61.06
C TYR A 5 13.08 19.66 59.60
N LEU A 6 14.16 20.23 59.08
CA LEU A 6 14.37 20.73 57.73
C LEU A 6 15.31 19.73 57.06
N ILE A 7 14.89 19.10 55.95
CA ILE A 7 15.83 18.51 55.00
C ILE A 7 15.46 19.02 53.62
N VAL A 8 16.29 19.95 53.16
CA VAL A 8 16.48 20.31 51.76
C VAL A 8 17.46 19.30 51.18
N ALA A 9 17.11 18.64 50.07
CA ALA A 9 18.08 18.02 49.16
C ALA A 9 17.46 17.86 47.76
N THR A 10 17.63 18.93 46.98
CA THR A 10 18.15 18.96 45.60
C THR A 10 17.70 17.92 44.57
N ALA A 11 17.17 18.48 43.49
CA ALA A 11 16.82 17.89 42.20
C ALA A 11 17.81 16.85 41.63
N LEU A 12 17.23 15.77 41.11
CA LEU A 12 17.78 15.03 39.98
C LEU A 12 16.82 15.21 38.81
N LEU A 13 17.35 15.85 37.77
CA LEU A 13 16.76 15.99 36.43
C LEU A 13 16.48 14.59 35.88
N GLY A 14 15.25 14.11 36.09
CA GLY A 14 14.69 13.00 35.35
C GLY A 14 14.00 13.57 34.12
N THR A 15 14.70 13.56 32.99
CA THR A 15 14.15 13.75 31.64
C THR A 15 13.02 12.73 31.45
N GLY A 16 11.80 13.13 31.80
CA GLY A 16 10.59 12.35 31.61
C GLY A 16 10.39 12.12 30.12
N MET A 17 10.61 10.86 29.74
CA MET A 17 10.36 10.27 28.44
C MET A 17 9.10 10.82 27.78
N PHE A 18 9.24 11.14 26.50
CA PHE A 18 8.21 11.26 25.47
C PHE A 18 6.87 10.59 25.85
N ALA A 19 5.96 11.39 26.42
CA ALA A 19 4.53 11.14 26.30
C ALA A 19 4.08 11.70 24.94
N ALA A 20 4.40 10.96 23.88
CA ALA A 20 3.67 11.05 22.62
C ALA A 20 2.67 9.89 22.60
N GLU A 21 1.63 10.02 23.42
CA GLU A 21 0.37 9.32 23.17
C GLU A 21 -0.32 10.04 22.00
N GLN A 22 0.29 9.89 20.82
CA GLN A 22 -0.46 9.93 19.59
C GLN A 22 -0.95 8.51 19.42
N ASP A 23 -2.25 8.33 19.65
CA ASP A 23 -3.03 7.31 18.97
C ASP A 23 -2.85 7.54 17.46
N ALA A 24 -1.69 7.13 16.95
CA ALA A 24 -1.45 6.88 15.55
C ALA A 24 -2.17 5.57 15.28
N GLY A 25 -3.50 5.65 15.35
CA GLY A 25 -4.42 4.59 15.00
C GLY A 25 -3.87 3.99 13.72
N THR A 26 -3.46 2.74 13.81
CA THR A 26 -2.90 2.03 12.67
C THR A 26 -3.93 2.24 11.56
N PRO A 27 -3.59 2.94 10.47
CA PRO A 27 -4.61 3.29 9.47
C PRO A 27 -5.30 1.98 9.14
N ALA A 28 -6.63 1.99 9.22
CA ALA A 28 -7.41 0.79 8.93
C ALA A 28 -6.87 0.23 7.61
N VAL A 29 -6.83 -1.09 7.46
CA VAL A 29 -6.28 -1.74 6.26
C VAL A 29 -6.80 -1.07 4.98
N SER A 30 -8.05 -0.61 5.03
CA SER A 30 -8.72 0.20 4.02
C SER A 30 -8.05 1.54 3.69
N ASP A 31 -7.61 2.29 4.68
CA ASP A 31 -6.95 3.58 4.55
C ASP A 31 -5.51 3.41 4.06
N ALA A 32 -4.82 2.36 4.51
CA ALA A 32 -3.47 2.03 4.05
C ALA A 32 -3.43 1.63 2.57
N LEU A 33 -4.42 0.86 2.10
CA LEU A 33 -4.60 0.52 0.68
C LEU A 33 -5.02 1.72 -0.17
N SER A 34 -5.77 2.68 0.39
CA SER A 34 -6.27 3.85 -0.33
C SER A 34 -5.25 5.00 -0.45
N ILE A 35 -4.40 5.19 0.57
CA ILE A 35 -3.45 6.31 0.64
C ILE A 35 -2.11 5.96 -0.03
N HIS A 36 -1.68 4.70 0.01
CA HIS A 36 -0.32 4.30 -0.41
C HIS A 36 -0.28 3.28 -1.54
N GLY A 37 -1.40 2.66 -1.92
CA GLY A 37 -1.49 1.98 -3.21
C GLY A 37 -1.48 3.04 -4.29
N GLY A 38 -0.33 3.29 -4.94
CA GLY A 38 -0.19 4.25 -6.04
C GLY A 38 -1.36 4.17 -7.02
N SER A 39 -1.65 5.28 -7.71
CA SER A 39 -2.95 5.69 -8.31
C SER A 39 -3.72 4.72 -9.22
N ASN A 40 -3.52 3.40 -9.17
CA ASN A 40 -4.31 2.34 -9.78
C ASN A 40 -4.30 1.00 -9.01
N GLY A 41 -3.57 0.85 -7.89
CA GLY A 41 -3.17 -0.47 -7.35
C GLY A 41 -4.32 -1.41 -6.94
N THR A 42 -5.24 -0.94 -6.11
CA THR A 42 -6.31 -1.79 -5.53
C THR A 42 -7.36 -2.15 -6.57
N VAL A 43 -7.91 -1.16 -7.28
CA VAL A 43 -8.90 -1.38 -8.32
C VAL A 43 -8.37 -2.25 -9.46
N TRP A 44 -7.09 -2.11 -9.81
CA TRP A 44 -6.45 -2.96 -10.81
C TRP A 44 -6.24 -4.39 -10.30
N LEU A 45 -5.78 -4.58 -9.07
CA LEU A 45 -5.52 -5.90 -8.49
C LEU A 45 -6.79 -6.74 -8.42
N VAL A 46 -7.90 -6.16 -7.95
CA VAL A 46 -9.20 -6.86 -7.87
C VAL A 46 -9.71 -7.30 -9.25
N GLN A 47 -9.29 -6.62 -10.31
CA GLN A 47 -9.65 -6.95 -11.69
C GLN A 47 -8.71 -7.93 -12.37
N MET A 48 -7.58 -8.25 -11.76
CA MET A 48 -6.71 -9.29 -12.30
C MET A 48 -7.51 -10.60 -12.39
N PRO A 49 -7.32 -11.39 -13.47
CA PRO A 49 -8.03 -12.65 -13.60
C PRO A 49 -7.72 -13.54 -12.38
N GLY A 50 -8.74 -14.28 -11.91
CA GLY A 50 -8.63 -15.13 -10.72
C GLY A 50 -8.72 -14.41 -9.38
N VAL A 51 -8.34 -13.12 -9.27
CA VAL A 51 -8.37 -12.42 -7.96
C VAL A 51 -9.79 -12.26 -7.42
N GLY A 52 -10.77 -11.93 -8.25
CA GLY A 52 -12.17 -11.86 -7.80
C GLY A 52 -12.72 -13.19 -7.28
N GLN A 53 -12.24 -14.31 -7.82
CA GLN A 53 -12.61 -15.66 -7.36
C GLN A 53 -11.90 -16.00 -6.04
N GLU A 54 -10.60 -15.68 -5.95
CA GLU A 54 -9.80 -15.81 -4.74
C GLU A 54 -10.41 -15.05 -3.56
N LEU A 55 -10.89 -13.84 -3.81
CA LEU A 55 -11.60 -13.01 -2.84
C LEU A 55 -13.07 -13.41 -2.66
N ARG A 56 -13.56 -14.39 -3.42
CA ARG A 56 -14.94 -14.90 -3.37
C ARG A 56 -15.96 -13.76 -3.48
N LEU A 57 -15.71 -12.79 -4.36
CA LEU A 57 -16.56 -11.61 -4.52
C LEU A 57 -17.96 -12.03 -4.96
N ALA A 58 -18.98 -11.56 -4.25
CA ALA A 58 -20.37 -11.72 -4.64
C ALA A 58 -20.65 -10.96 -5.94
N ALA A 59 -21.64 -11.42 -6.73
CA ALA A 59 -22.01 -10.79 -8.00
C ALA A 59 -22.24 -9.27 -7.86
N ARG A 60 -22.95 -8.84 -6.81
CA ARG A 60 -23.17 -7.42 -6.51
C ARG A 60 -21.88 -6.61 -6.30
N GLN A 61 -20.87 -7.21 -5.66
CA GLN A 61 -19.58 -6.56 -5.43
C GLN A 61 -18.83 -6.43 -6.76
N GLN A 62 -18.81 -7.51 -7.56
CA GLN A 62 -18.20 -7.51 -8.89
C GLN A 62 -18.81 -6.45 -9.81
N ASP A 63 -20.16 -6.34 -9.82
CA ASP A 63 -20.88 -5.34 -10.60
C ASP A 63 -20.51 -3.92 -10.19
N ALA A 64 -20.49 -3.64 -8.88
CA ALA A 64 -20.12 -2.33 -8.37
C ALA A 64 -18.67 -1.96 -8.69
N ILE A 65 -17.73 -2.90 -8.50
CA ILE A 65 -16.31 -2.71 -8.86
C ILE A 65 -16.15 -2.46 -10.36
N SER A 66 -16.89 -3.18 -11.22
CA SER A 66 -16.87 -2.94 -12.66
C SER A 66 -17.33 -1.52 -13.02
N ARG A 67 -18.37 -1.00 -12.35
CA ARG A 67 -18.82 0.38 -12.57
C ARG A 67 -17.76 1.41 -12.16
N PHE A 68 -17.10 1.22 -11.02
CA PHE A 68 -16.04 2.13 -10.56
C PHE A 68 -14.84 2.12 -11.50
N ARG A 69 -14.52 0.96 -12.09
CA ARG A 69 -13.52 0.85 -13.15
C ARG A 69 -13.91 1.65 -14.38
N ASP A 70 -15.15 1.49 -14.83
CA ASP A 70 -15.60 2.08 -16.08
C ASP A 70 -15.66 3.61 -15.95
N GLU A 71 -15.99 4.11 -14.76
CA GLU A 71 -15.84 5.51 -14.36
C GLU A 71 -14.38 5.99 -14.49
N LEU A 72 -13.44 5.30 -13.83
CA LEU A 72 -12.00 5.64 -13.90
C LEU A 72 -11.48 5.61 -15.35
N ARG A 73 -11.82 4.57 -16.11
CA ARG A 73 -11.41 4.41 -17.51
C ARG A 73 -12.02 5.51 -18.39
N ALA A 74 -13.27 5.86 -18.18
CA ALA A 74 -13.91 6.94 -18.92
C ALA A 74 -13.21 8.28 -18.69
N GLU A 75 -12.84 8.59 -17.45
CA GLU A 75 -12.14 9.83 -17.14
C GLU A 75 -10.72 9.85 -17.70
N ILE A 76 -9.96 8.75 -17.57
CA ILE A 76 -8.63 8.65 -18.20
C ILE A 76 -8.73 8.85 -19.72
N ARG A 77 -9.73 8.27 -20.38
CA ARG A 77 -9.95 8.51 -21.83
C ARG A 77 -10.21 9.98 -22.12
N ARG A 78 -11.10 10.63 -21.36
CA ARG A 78 -11.39 12.08 -21.53
C ARG A 78 -10.15 12.94 -21.30
N ALA A 79 -9.38 12.63 -20.26
CA ALA A 79 -8.13 13.32 -19.94
C ALA A 79 -7.12 13.17 -21.08
N ASN A 80 -6.93 11.95 -21.60
CA ASN A 80 -6.04 11.70 -22.74
C ASN A 80 -6.47 12.45 -24.01
N THR A 81 -7.77 12.52 -24.30
CA THR A 81 -8.28 13.32 -25.42
C THR A 81 -7.99 14.82 -25.22
N ARG A 82 -8.12 15.34 -24.00
CA ARG A 82 -7.82 16.74 -23.66
C ARG A 82 -6.33 17.05 -23.62
N SER A 83 -5.47 16.04 -23.37
CA SER A 83 -4.03 16.23 -23.26
C SER A 83 -3.34 16.61 -24.57
N PHE A 84 -3.91 16.29 -25.73
CA PHE A 84 -3.25 16.52 -27.03
C PHE A 84 -2.97 18.00 -27.33
N SER A 85 -3.75 18.91 -26.75
CA SER A 85 -3.62 20.36 -26.94
C SER A 85 -3.44 21.12 -25.61
N ALA A 86 -3.08 20.41 -24.54
CA ALA A 86 -2.99 20.99 -23.20
C ALA A 86 -1.62 21.63 -22.94
N SER A 87 -1.61 22.77 -22.24
CA SER A 87 -0.38 23.33 -21.66
C SER A 87 0.16 22.44 -20.53
N ASP A 88 1.41 22.65 -20.12
CA ASP A 88 2.02 21.92 -19.00
C ASP A 88 1.21 22.03 -17.70
N GLU A 89 0.66 23.21 -17.41
CA GLU A 89 -0.19 23.42 -16.23
C GLU A 89 -1.51 22.64 -16.34
N GLN A 90 -2.11 22.61 -17.53
CA GLN A 90 -3.32 21.82 -17.79
C GLN A 90 -3.02 20.32 -17.67
N LEU A 91 -1.88 19.85 -18.18
CA LEU A 91 -1.44 18.47 -18.01
C LEU A 91 -1.21 18.11 -16.54
N ALA A 92 -0.58 19.00 -15.76
CA ALA A 92 -0.39 18.80 -14.33
C ALA A 92 -1.74 18.72 -13.58
N SER A 93 -2.70 19.58 -13.94
CA SER A 93 -4.06 19.54 -13.39
C SER A 93 -4.78 18.24 -13.74
N LEU A 94 -4.72 17.80 -15.00
CA LEU A 94 -5.31 16.54 -15.46
C LEU A 94 -4.71 15.33 -14.74
N ARG A 95 -3.38 15.32 -14.48
CA ARG A 95 -2.73 14.27 -13.70
C ARG A 95 -3.23 14.23 -12.26
N ARG A 96 -3.37 15.39 -11.60
CA ARG A 96 -3.92 15.48 -10.23
C ARG A 96 -5.37 14.99 -10.17
N GLN A 97 -6.20 15.36 -11.14
CA GLN A 97 -7.59 14.91 -11.22
C GLN A 97 -7.67 13.38 -11.37
N GLN A 98 -6.87 12.81 -12.27
CA GLN A 98 -6.80 11.34 -12.45
C GLN A 98 -6.35 10.64 -11.16
N GLN A 99 -5.34 11.18 -10.47
CA GLN A 99 -4.88 10.63 -9.20
C GLN A 99 -5.95 10.69 -8.12
N ALA A 100 -6.64 11.83 -7.96
CA ALA A 100 -7.70 12.00 -6.99
C ALA A 100 -8.87 11.03 -7.24
N LEU A 101 -9.29 10.90 -8.50
CA LEU A 101 -10.34 9.94 -8.87
C LEU A 101 -9.92 8.50 -8.57
N ALA A 102 -8.69 8.12 -8.86
CA ALA A 102 -8.24 6.77 -8.59
C ALA A 102 -8.14 6.46 -7.08
N VAL A 103 -7.74 7.43 -6.26
CA VAL A 103 -7.78 7.31 -4.80
C VAL A 103 -9.22 7.11 -4.31
N ASP A 104 -10.17 7.89 -4.83
CA ASP A 104 -11.60 7.75 -4.49
C ASP A 104 -12.14 6.36 -4.89
N VAL A 105 -11.86 5.93 -6.13
CA VAL A 105 -12.26 4.61 -6.63
C VAL A 105 -11.67 3.49 -5.79
N ASN A 106 -10.38 3.57 -5.41
CA ASN A 106 -9.75 2.58 -4.53
C ASN A 106 -10.47 2.52 -3.17
N ARG A 107 -10.78 3.68 -2.57
CA ARG A 107 -11.54 3.74 -1.31
C ARG A 107 -12.91 3.09 -1.44
N ARG A 108 -13.63 3.37 -2.53
CA ARG A 108 -14.96 2.78 -2.80
C ARG A 108 -14.89 1.27 -3.02
N VAL A 109 -13.87 0.77 -3.73
CA VAL A 109 -13.65 -0.69 -3.89
C VAL A 109 -13.45 -1.35 -2.54
N VAL A 110 -12.55 -0.79 -1.72
CA VAL A 110 -12.24 -1.32 -0.38
C VAL A 110 -13.46 -1.31 0.54
N ALA A 111 -14.27 -0.25 0.51
CA ALA A 111 -15.49 -0.15 1.31
C ALA A 111 -16.56 -1.21 0.96
N LEU A 112 -16.46 -1.84 -0.21
CA LEU A 112 -17.31 -2.97 -0.60
C LEU A 112 -16.84 -4.31 -0.04
N LEU A 113 -15.58 -4.41 0.38
CA LEU A 113 -14.97 -5.65 0.84
C LEU A 113 -15.20 -5.81 2.34
N ASP A 114 -15.47 -7.05 2.77
CA ASP A 114 -15.42 -7.37 4.19
C ASP A 114 -13.97 -7.41 4.72
N ALA A 115 -13.83 -7.68 6.02
CA ALA A 115 -12.53 -7.72 6.69
C ALA A 115 -11.63 -8.87 6.19
N GLU A 116 -12.20 -10.02 5.83
CA GLU A 116 -11.45 -11.16 5.32
C GLU A 116 -10.98 -10.90 3.89
N GLN A 117 -11.87 -10.42 3.03
CA GLN A 117 -11.59 -10.02 1.66
C GLN A 117 -10.53 -8.92 1.60
N SER A 118 -10.66 -7.88 2.45
CA SER A 118 -9.68 -6.79 2.54
C SER A 118 -8.31 -7.32 2.96
N ARG A 119 -8.24 -8.21 3.96
CA ARG A 119 -6.99 -8.82 4.41
C ARG A 119 -6.35 -9.67 3.31
N ARG A 120 -7.14 -10.48 2.60
CA ARG A 120 -6.62 -11.32 1.51
C ARG A 120 -6.15 -10.47 0.34
N LEU A 121 -6.88 -9.43 -0.03
CA LEU A 121 -6.46 -8.48 -1.06
C LEU A 121 -5.09 -7.86 -0.73
N ASP A 122 -4.89 -7.50 0.54
CA ASP A 122 -3.63 -6.95 1.02
C ASP A 122 -2.46 -7.94 0.87
N GLN A 123 -2.70 -9.21 1.21
CA GLN A 123 -1.72 -10.29 0.99
C GLN A 123 -1.40 -10.48 -0.48
N LEU A 124 -2.42 -10.46 -1.35
CA LEU A 124 -2.24 -10.55 -2.79
C LEU A 124 -1.42 -9.39 -3.32
N TYR A 125 -1.62 -8.18 -2.80
CA TYR A 125 -0.84 -7.00 -3.19
C TYR A 125 0.64 -7.16 -2.80
N VAL A 126 0.93 -7.56 -1.56
CA VAL A 126 2.31 -7.82 -1.12
C VAL A 126 2.95 -8.93 -1.96
N ARG A 127 2.20 -10.01 -2.24
CA ARG A 127 2.67 -11.12 -3.07
C ARG A 127 2.95 -10.72 -4.52
N LEU A 128 2.10 -9.88 -5.10
CA LEU A 128 2.28 -9.36 -6.46
C LEU A 128 3.55 -8.52 -6.58
N LEU A 129 3.76 -7.60 -5.62
CA LEU A 129 4.94 -6.74 -5.63
C LEU A 129 6.22 -7.49 -5.26
N ASP A 130 6.08 -8.61 -4.56
CA ASP A 130 7.18 -9.44 -4.08
C ASP A 130 8.24 -8.56 -3.39
N ARG A 131 9.54 -8.69 -3.69
CA ARG A 131 10.60 -7.87 -3.08
C ARG A 131 10.35 -6.36 -3.12
N ARG A 132 9.59 -5.85 -4.11
CA ARG A 132 9.24 -4.42 -4.22
C ARG A 132 8.28 -3.99 -3.12
N ALA A 133 7.51 -4.90 -2.55
CA ALA A 133 6.61 -4.63 -1.43
C ALA A 133 7.37 -4.06 -0.23
N LEU A 134 8.63 -4.43 -0.02
CA LEU A 134 9.47 -3.90 1.05
C LEU A 134 9.76 -2.39 0.91
N LEU A 135 9.57 -1.83 -0.29
CA LEU A 135 9.70 -0.40 -0.54
C LEU A 135 8.40 0.38 -0.30
N GLU A 136 7.27 -0.33 -0.22
CA GLU A 136 5.97 0.29 0.00
C GLU A 136 5.92 0.84 1.44
N PRO A 137 5.60 2.13 1.64
CA PRO A 137 5.63 2.76 2.96
C PRO A 137 4.81 2.00 4.02
N ARG A 138 3.66 1.44 3.63
CA ARG A 138 2.80 0.66 4.53
C ARG A 138 3.43 -0.65 5.00
N VAL A 139 4.17 -1.33 4.13
CA VAL A 139 4.85 -2.58 4.46
C VAL A 139 6.10 -2.27 5.27
N ALA A 140 6.88 -1.26 4.85
CA ALA A 140 8.04 -0.79 5.57
C ALA A 140 7.71 -0.36 7.01
N SER A 141 6.62 0.38 7.20
CA SER A 141 6.12 0.77 8.53
C SER A 141 5.72 -0.45 9.38
N ARG A 142 4.94 -1.39 8.83
CA ARG A 142 4.51 -2.60 9.55
C ARG A 142 5.68 -3.49 9.96
N LEU A 143 6.72 -3.56 9.14
CA LEU A 143 7.94 -4.33 9.41
C LEU A 143 8.98 -3.56 10.23
N GLY A 144 8.73 -2.28 10.55
CA GLY A 144 9.72 -1.44 11.23
C GLY A 144 11.03 -1.33 10.46
N ILE A 145 10.99 -1.23 9.13
CA ILE A 145 12.19 -1.08 8.30
C ILE A 145 12.83 0.26 8.62
N THR A 146 14.10 0.22 9.01
CA THR A 146 14.87 1.42 9.34
C THR A 146 15.24 2.23 8.09
N PRO A 147 15.56 3.53 8.22
CA PRO A 147 16.02 4.34 7.09
C PRO A 147 17.24 3.75 6.38
N ALA A 148 18.19 3.18 7.13
CA ALA A 148 19.38 2.52 6.58
C ALA A 148 19.01 1.27 5.77
N GLN A 149 18.12 0.42 6.29
CA GLN A 149 17.60 -0.73 5.54
C GLN A 149 16.83 -0.27 4.29
N GLN A 150 16.04 0.80 4.38
CA GLN A 150 15.27 1.34 3.25
C GLN A 150 16.17 1.83 2.11
N ILE A 151 17.33 2.44 2.42
CA ILE A 151 18.33 2.80 1.41
C ILE A 151 18.85 1.54 0.73
N ARG A 152 19.28 0.55 1.51
CA ARG A 152 19.86 -0.70 0.98
C ARG A 152 18.87 -1.50 0.14
N LEU A 153 17.62 -1.60 0.60
CA LEU A 153 16.54 -2.27 -0.13
C LEU A 153 16.27 -1.62 -1.49
N ARG A 154 16.28 -0.27 -1.56
CA ARG A 154 16.11 0.45 -2.83
C ARG A 154 17.22 0.12 -3.82
N GLU A 155 18.47 0.12 -3.38
CA GLU A 155 19.62 -0.26 -4.22
C GLU A 155 19.48 -1.69 -4.76
N LEU A 156 19.17 -2.65 -3.88
CA LEU A 156 19.08 -4.06 -4.25
C LEU A 156 17.89 -4.35 -5.16
N VAL A 157 16.74 -3.74 -4.91
CA VAL A 157 15.55 -3.88 -5.77
C VAL A 157 15.77 -3.21 -7.13
N ALA A 158 16.44 -2.05 -7.18
CA ALA A 158 16.75 -1.35 -8.44
C ALA A 158 17.77 -2.10 -9.30
N SER A 159 18.71 -2.81 -8.67
CA SER A 159 19.72 -3.64 -9.34
C SER A 159 19.22 -5.05 -9.70
N ASP A 160 17.93 -5.32 -9.52
CA ASP A 160 17.31 -6.63 -9.74
C ASP A 160 18.01 -7.79 -9.01
N SER A 161 18.52 -7.49 -7.81
CA SER A 161 19.21 -8.49 -6.98
C SER A 161 18.27 -9.67 -6.65
N LYS A 162 18.87 -10.85 -6.50
CA LYS A 162 18.14 -12.08 -6.11
C LYS A 162 17.37 -11.87 -4.81
N SER A 163 16.21 -12.54 -4.70
CA SER A 163 15.31 -12.42 -3.54
C SER A 163 16.03 -12.64 -2.21
N ASP A 164 16.88 -13.67 -2.10
CA ASP A 164 17.59 -13.99 -0.87
C ASP A 164 18.52 -12.86 -0.42
N THR A 165 19.15 -12.15 -1.37
CA THR A 165 20.00 -11.00 -1.10
C THR A 165 19.19 -9.79 -0.61
N VAL A 166 17.99 -9.59 -1.13
CA VAL A 166 17.10 -8.54 -0.63
C VAL A 166 16.63 -8.87 0.79
N LEU A 167 16.23 -10.13 1.03
CA LEU A 167 15.72 -10.59 2.32
C LEU A 167 16.80 -10.68 3.41
N SER A 168 18.09 -10.76 3.04
CA SER A 168 19.19 -10.74 4.02
C SER A 168 19.37 -9.38 4.71
N VAL A 169 18.82 -8.30 4.13
CA VAL A 169 18.79 -6.96 4.77
C VAL A 169 17.83 -6.91 5.95
N LEU A 170 16.82 -7.77 5.96
CA LEU A 170 15.83 -7.86 7.02
C LEU A 170 16.35 -8.67 8.21
N THR A 171 15.89 -8.33 9.41
CA THR A 171 16.10 -9.18 10.59
C THR A 171 15.28 -10.48 10.48
N PRO A 172 15.60 -11.53 11.27
CA PRO A 172 14.79 -12.75 11.28
C PRO A 172 13.30 -12.50 11.57
N SER A 173 12.99 -11.62 12.53
CA SER A 173 11.61 -11.26 12.87
C SER A 173 10.91 -10.52 11.72
N GLN A 174 11.61 -9.60 11.05
CA GLN A 174 11.08 -8.90 9.88
C GLN A 174 10.78 -9.85 8.72
N ARG A 175 11.65 -10.83 8.45
CA ARG A 175 11.39 -11.85 7.43
C ARG A 175 10.16 -12.68 7.76
N GLU A 176 10.03 -13.13 9.00
CA GLU A 176 8.87 -13.91 9.43
C GLU A 176 7.57 -13.10 9.28
N GLN A 177 7.58 -11.85 9.74
CA GLN A 177 6.44 -10.96 9.59
C GLN A 177 6.10 -10.69 8.12
N TYR A 178 7.12 -10.49 7.27
CA TYR A 178 6.93 -10.31 5.84
C TYR A 178 6.26 -11.52 5.18
N GLU A 179 6.67 -12.74 5.52
CA GLU A 179 6.01 -13.96 5.04
C GLU A 179 4.54 -14.05 5.50
N ARG A 180 4.25 -13.66 6.75
CA ARG A 180 2.84 -13.56 7.22
C ARG A 180 2.04 -12.52 6.42
N LEU A 181 2.67 -11.40 6.02
CA LEU A 181 2.03 -10.37 5.18
C LEU A 181 1.74 -10.87 3.76
N ARG A 182 2.57 -11.76 3.21
CA ARG A 182 2.34 -12.37 1.88
C ARG A 182 1.21 -13.39 1.86
N GLY A 183 0.90 -13.97 3.03
CA GLY A 183 -0.16 -14.96 3.21
C GLY A 183 0.00 -16.20 2.33
N ALA A 184 -1.09 -16.93 2.13
CA ALA A 184 -1.09 -18.17 1.34
C ALA A 184 -0.66 -17.93 -0.12
N PRO A 185 0.00 -18.91 -0.77
CA PRO A 185 0.30 -18.90 -2.19
C PRO A 185 -0.89 -18.50 -3.07
N PHE A 186 -0.59 -17.75 -4.13
CA PHE A 186 -1.53 -17.42 -5.19
C PHE A 186 -0.73 -17.26 -6.48
N GLU A 187 -1.13 -17.96 -7.52
CA GLU A 187 -0.52 -17.85 -8.85
C GLU A 187 -1.29 -16.83 -9.66
N PHE A 188 -0.67 -15.67 -9.92
CA PHE A 188 -1.25 -14.70 -10.82
C PHE A 188 -1.25 -15.25 -12.24
N PRO A 189 -2.40 -15.24 -12.94
CA PRO A 189 -2.45 -15.71 -14.31
C PRO A 189 -1.50 -14.89 -15.17
N ARG A 190 -0.68 -15.59 -15.96
CA ARG A 190 0.25 -14.93 -16.87
C ARG A 190 -0.56 -14.07 -17.85
N PRO A 191 -0.14 -12.82 -18.12
CA PRO A 191 -0.73 -12.03 -19.18
C PRO A 191 -0.68 -12.88 -20.46
N GLN A 192 -1.84 -13.27 -20.99
CA GLN A 192 -1.88 -13.89 -22.30
C GLN A 192 -1.46 -12.81 -23.29
N MET A 193 -0.20 -12.83 -23.72
CA MET A 193 0.23 -12.03 -24.85
C MET A 193 -0.57 -12.52 -26.06
N ILE A 194 -1.62 -11.79 -26.41
CA ILE A 194 -2.28 -11.96 -27.70
C ILE A 194 -1.26 -11.47 -28.74
N LEU A 195 -0.41 -12.39 -29.20
CA LEU A 195 0.37 -12.21 -30.40
C LEU A 195 -0.64 -12.14 -31.55
N GLN A 196 -1.16 -10.95 -31.83
CA GLN A 196 -1.84 -10.70 -33.09
C GLN A 196 -0.78 -10.92 -34.18
N ARG A 197 -0.80 -12.08 -34.82
CA ARG A 197 -0.06 -12.26 -36.07
C ARG A 197 -0.64 -11.22 -37.05
N PRO A 198 0.18 -10.35 -37.64
CA PRO A 198 -0.29 -9.59 -38.79
C PRO A 198 -0.72 -10.60 -39.86
N GLN A 199 -1.96 -10.45 -40.35
CA GLN A 199 -2.45 -11.12 -41.56
C GLN A 199 -1.89 -10.39 -42.78
#